data_AF-A0A520U7D0-F1
#
_entry.id   AF-A0A520U7D0-F1
#
_cell.length_a   1.000
_cell.length_b   1.000
_cell.length_c   1.000
_cell.angle_alpha   90.00
_cell.angle_beta   90.00
_cell.angle_gamma   90.00
#
_symmetry.space_group_name_H-M   'P 1'
#
loop_
_entity.id
_entity.type
_entity.pdbx_description
1 polymer ?
#
loop_
_entity_poly.entity_id
_entity_poly.type
_entity_poly.pdbx_seq_one_letter_code
_entity_poly.pdbx_strand_id
1 'polypeptide(L)'
;MFEFTLFNFAQFADQGLSLYATLLLTSLSAKTRMYGFLVFILVNIPGIYLLVVTELWWILAVTPLWLFLNFKGLLNNFRESRQGS
;
A
#
# COMPACT_ATOMS: atom_id res chain seq x y z
N MET A 1 -13.32 23.61 -8.16
CA MET A 1 -12.90 22.89 -6.94
C MET A 1 -12.51 21.44 -7.21
N PHE A 2 -13.00 20.79 -8.27
CA PHE A 2 -12.36 19.60 -8.84
C PHE A 2 -11.43 20.03 -9.96
N GLU A 3 -10.14 20.23 -9.66
CA GLU A 3 -9.12 20.31 -10.70
C GLU A 3 -8.54 18.91 -10.91
N PHE A 4 -8.61 18.42 -12.14
CA PHE A 4 -7.95 17.17 -12.53
C PHE A 4 -6.46 17.42 -12.71
N THR A 5 -5.73 17.40 -11.60
CA THR A 5 -4.27 17.47 -11.58
C THR A 5 -3.68 16.12 -11.19
N LEU A 6 -2.43 15.87 -11.58
CA LEU A 6 -1.68 14.69 -11.15
C LEU A 6 -1.60 14.62 -9.62
N PHE A 7 -1.47 15.77 -8.96
CA PHE A 7 -1.45 15.87 -7.50
C PHE A 7 -2.75 15.37 -6.87
N ASN A 8 -3.90 15.89 -7.29
CA ASN A 8 -5.20 15.49 -6.76
C ASN A 8 -5.51 14.02 -7.08
N PHE A 9 -5.12 13.55 -8.27
CA PHE A 9 -5.23 12.14 -8.64
C PHE A 9 -4.38 11.25 -7.75
N ALA A 10 -3.13 11.63 -7.48
CA ALA A 10 -2.25 10.87 -6.59
C ALA A 10 -2.78 10.83 -5.15
N GLN A 11 -3.33 11.92 -4.64
CA GLN A 11 -3.99 11.95 -3.32
C GLN A 11 -5.18 10.99 -3.26
N PHE A 12 -6.04 11.03 -4.27
CA PHE A 12 -7.19 10.13 -4.35
C PHE A 12 -6.75 8.66 -4.48
N ALA A 13 -5.76 8.38 -5.32
CA ALA A 13 -5.23 7.03 -5.53
C ALA A 13 -4.58 6.48 -4.27
N ASP A 14 -3.75 7.28 -3.58
CA ASP A 14 -3.11 6.92 -2.32
C ASP A 14 -4.14 6.53 -1.25
N GLN A 15 -5.15 7.38 -1.02
CA GLN A 15 -6.17 7.14 0.00
C GLN A 15 -7.15 6.01 -0.39
N GLY A 16 -7.62 6.01 -1.64
CA GLY A 16 -8.59 5.03 -2.13
C GLY A 16 -8.00 3.61 -2.15
N LEU A 17 -6.78 3.47 -2.67
CA LEU A 17 -6.11 2.16 -2.68
C LEU A 17 -5.69 1.74 -1.27
N SER A 18 -5.34 2.66 -0.37
CA SER A 18 -5.05 2.34 1.04
C SER A 18 -6.28 1.78 1.77
N LEU A 19 -7.45 2.37 1.55
CA LEU A 19 -8.71 1.84 2.08
C LEU A 19 -9.01 0.45 1.53
N TYR A 20 -8.85 0.26 0.22
CA TYR A 20 -9.07 -1.04 -0.41
C TYR A 20 -8.08 -2.10 0.10
N ALA A 21 -6.80 -1.76 0.23
CA ALA A 21 -5.78 -2.64 0.78
C ALA A 21 -6.10 -3.02 2.23
N THR A 22 -6.53 -2.05 3.05
CA THR A 22 -6.96 -2.29 4.44
C THR A 22 -8.14 -3.26 4.51
N LEU A 23 -9.14 -3.10 3.64
CA LEU A 23 -10.28 -4.01 3.54
C LEU A 23 -9.83 -5.45 3.22
N LEU A 24 -8.82 -5.62 2.37
CA LEU A 24 -8.27 -6.94 2.05
C LEU A 24 -7.49 -7.53 3.24
N LEU A 25 -6.76 -6.70 3.98
CA LEU A 25 -6.00 -7.13 5.17
C LEU A 25 -6.89 -7.58 6.33
N THR A 26 -8.11 -7.06 6.46
CA THR A 26 -9.06 -7.48 7.51
C THR A 26 -9.74 -8.82 7.21
N SER A 27 -9.45 -9.43 6.06
CA SER A 27 -10.00 -10.74 5.69
C SER A 27 -9.39 -11.89 6.52
N LEU A 28 -10.22 -12.91 6.79
CA LEU A 28 -9.77 -14.16 7.41
C LEU A 28 -8.91 -15.02 6.47
N SER A 29 -9.08 -14.87 5.16
CA SER A 29 -8.34 -15.64 4.16
C SER A 29 -6.93 -15.08 3.97
N ALA A 30 -5.92 -15.92 4.21
CA ALA A 30 -4.51 -15.57 3.95
C ALA A 30 -4.28 -15.12 2.50
N LYS A 31 -4.98 -15.72 1.54
CA LYS A 31 -4.91 -15.33 0.12
C LYS A 31 -5.43 -13.91 -0.09
N THR A 32 -6.53 -13.54 0.57
CA THR A 32 -7.09 -12.19 0.48
C THR A 32 -6.18 -11.16 1.16
N ARG A 33 -5.64 -11.47 2.34
CA ARG A 33 -4.63 -10.62 3.01
C ARG A 33 -3.39 -10.41 2.14
N MET A 34 -2.93 -11.46 1.46
CA MET A 34 -1.81 -11.36 0.50
C MET A 34 -2.09 -10.33 -0.59
N TYR A 35 -3.30 -10.31 -1.17
CA TYR A 35 -3.69 -9.26 -2.12
C TYR A 35 -3.69 -7.87 -1.48
N GLY A 36 -4.08 -7.75 -0.20
CA GLY A 36 -3.97 -6.49 0.55
C GLY A 36 -2.53 -5.96 0.60
N PHE A 37 -1.55 -6.82 0.92
CA PHE A 37 -0.14 -6.44 0.90
C PHE A 37 0.35 -6.06 -0.51
N LEU A 38 -0.13 -6.73 -1.57
CA LEU A 38 0.19 -6.34 -2.95
C LEU A 38 -0.35 -4.95 -3.29
N VAL A 39 -1.60 -4.65 -2.93
CA VAL A 39 -2.18 -3.32 -3.15
C VAL A 39 -1.43 -2.26 -2.35
N PHE A 40 -0.99 -2.54 -1.12
CA PHE A 40 -0.16 -1.61 -0.34
C PHE A 40 1.20 -1.32 -1.00
N ILE A 41 1.81 -2.29 -1.68
CA ILE A 41 3.04 -2.03 -2.47
C ILE A 41 2.73 -1.08 -3.63
N LEU A 42 1.58 -1.23 -4.31
CA LEU A 42 1.17 -0.33 -5.38
C LEU A 42 0.85 1.08 -4.87
N VAL A 43 0.21 1.21 -3.71
CA VAL A 43 -0.06 2.48 -3.00
C VAL A 43 1.20 3.30 -2.77
N ASN A 44 2.34 2.63 -2.53
CA ASN A 44 3.58 3.36 -2.29
C ASN A 44 4.01 4.21 -3.50
N ILE A 45 3.55 3.91 -4.72
CA ILE A 45 3.88 4.73 -5.91
C ILE A 45 3.29 6.15 -5.78
N PRO A 46 1.95 6.34 -5.69
CA PRO A 46 1.40 7.67 -5.46
C PRO A 46 1.83 8.24 -4.11
N GLY A 47 1.95 7.43 -3.06
CA GLY A 47 2.41 7.88 -1.74
C GLY A 47 3.80 8.52 -1.78
N ILE A 48 4.80 7.86 -2.37
CA ILE A 48 6.17 8.40 -2.51
C ILE A 48 6.16 9.68 -3.35
N TYR A 49 5.41 9.71 -4.46
CA TYR A 49 5.28 10.93 -5.27
C TYR A 49 4.76 12.10 -4.43
N LEU A 50 3.72 11.88 -3.62
CA LEU A 50 3.17 12.90 -2.74
C LEU A 50 4.21 13.36 -1.71
N LEU A 51 4.94 12.43 -1.08
CA LEU A 51 5.99 12.78 -0.11
C LEU A 51 7.09 13.66 -0.71
N VAL A 52 7.50 13.38 -1.96
CA VAL A 52 8.50 14.19 -2.66
C VAL A 52 7.96 15.58 -3.00
N VAL A 53 6.77 15.66 -3.60
CA VAL A 53 6.22 16.94 -4.09
C VAL A 53 5.75 17.86 -2.95
N THR A 54 5.47 17.29 -1.78
CA THR A 54 5.13 18.03 -0.55
C THR A 54 6.33 18.24 0.38
N GLU A 55 7.53 17.84 -0.03
CA GLU A 55 8.78 18.00 0.72
C GLU A 55 8.76 17.32 2.11
N LEU A 56 7.97 16.24 2.26
CA LEU A 56 7.86 15.45 3.49
C LEU A 56 8.98 14.40 3.61
N TRP A 57 10.23 14.86 3.52
CA TRP A 57 11.43 14.02 3.46
C TRP A 57 11.61 13.09 4.67
N TRP A 58 11.17 13.52 5.85
CA TRP A 58 11.23 12.70 7.07
C TRP A 58 10.38 11.44 6.97
N ILE A 59 9.20 11.53 6.33
CA ILE A 59 8.33 10.38 6.11
C ILE A 59 8.88 9.51 4.98
N LEU A 60 9.45 10.13 3.95
CA LEU A 60 10.11 9.41 2.85
C LEU A 60 11.26 8.52 3.36
N ALA A 61 12.00 8.97 4.38
CA ALA A 61 13.05 8.18 5.01
C ALA A 61 12.54 6.90 5.69
N VAL A 62 11.24 6.84 6.05
CA VAL A 62 10.60 5.67 6.66
C VAL A 62 10.05 4.69 5.60
N THR A 63 9.89 5.12 4.35
CA THR A 63 9.38 4.29 3.24
C THR A 63 10.10 2.93 3.10
N PRO A 64 11.44 2.83 3.22
CA PRO A 64 12.12 1.53 3.14
C PRO A 64 11.66 0.54 4.22
N LEU A 65 11.40 1.02 5.44
CA LEU A 65 10.89 0.19 6.53
C LEU A 65 9.46 -0.29 6.22
N TRP A 66 8.64 0.60 5.69
CA TRP A 66 7.27 0.28 5.26
C TRP A 66 7.24 -0.79 4.17
N LEU A 67 8.12 -0.66 3.15
CA LEU A 67 8.26 -1.64 2.08
C LEU A 67 8.75 -2.99 2.61
N PHE A 68 9.71 -2.99 3.54
CA PHE A 68 10.19 -4.22 4.18
C PHE A 68 9.08 -4.95 4.93
N LEU A 69 8.28 -4.23 5.74
CA LEU A 69 7.16 -4.80 6.47
C LEU A 69 6.08 -5.35 5.53
N ASN A 70 5.73 -4.60 4.47
CA ASN A 70 4.80 -5.07 3.44
C ASN A 70 5.28 -6.36 2.77
N PHE A 71 6.56 -6.42 2.39
CA PHE A 71 7.14 -7.60 1.75
C PHE A 71 7.14 -8.81 2.70
N LYS A 72 7.46 -8.60 3.98
CA LYS A 72 7.37 -9.65 5.00
C LYS A 72 5.93 -10.15 5.18
N GLY A 73 4.95 -9.24 5.26
CA GLY A 73 3.54 -9.57 5.32
C GLY A 73 3.07 -10.37 4.10
N LEU A 74 3.47 -9.94 2.91
CA LEU A 74 3.18 -10.63 1.66
C LEU A 74 3.71 -12.06 1.66
N LEU A 75 5.00 -12.25 1.99
CA LEU A 75 5.64 -13.56 1.98
C LEU A 75 5.02 -14.52 3.00
N ASN A 76 4.68 -14.02 4.20
CA ASN A 76 4.05 -14.83 5.24
C ASN A 76 2.67 -15.34 4.79
N ASN A 77 1.84 -14.44 4.24
CA ASN A 77 0.50 -14.82 3.76
C ASN A 77 0.56 -15.71 2.52
N PHE A 78 1.56 -15.52 1.64
CA PHE A 78 1.81 -16.44 0.53
C PHE A 78 2.10 -17.86 1.03
N ARG A 79 2.99 -18.00 2.02
CA ARG A 79 3.32 -19.31 2.62
C ARG A 79 2.09 -19.96 3.27
N GLU A 80 1.33 -19.19 4.04
CA GLU A 80 0.10 -19.66 4.71
C GLU A 80 -0.95 -20.11 3.69
N SER A 81 -1.15 -19.34 2.61
CA SER A 81 -2.08 -19.70 1.54
C SER A 81 -1.72 -20.99 0.78
N ARG A 82 -0.43 -21.38 0.77
CA ARG A 82 0.02 -22.66 0.17
C ARG A 82 -0.05 -23.84 1.12
N GLN A 83 -0.12 -23.60 2.43
CA GLN A 83 -0.24 -24.65 3.45
C GLN A 83 -1.70 -24.99 3.77
N GLY A 84 -2.61 -24.02 3.61
CA GLY A 84 -4.06 -24.20 3.76
C GLY A 84 -4.81 -24.53 2.46
N SER A 85 -4.11 -24.98 1.43
CA SER A 85 -4.63 -25.45 0.12
C SER A 85 -4.37 -26.94 -0.02
#